data_AF-A0A917R732-F1
#
_entry.id   AF-A0A917R732-F1
#
_cell.length_a   1.000
_cell.length_b   1.000
_cell.length_c   1.000
_cell.angle_alpha   90.00
_cell.angle_beta   90.00
_cell.angle_gamma   90.00
#
_symmetry.space_group_name_H-M   'P 1'
#
loop_
_entity.id
_entity.type
_entity.pdbx_description
1 polymer ?
#
loop_
_entity_poly.entity_id
_entity_poly.type
_entity_poly.pdbx_seq_one_letter_code
_entity_poly.pdbx_strand_id
1 'polypeptide(L)'
;MQFSEYLFGGIYLSACRFANIERFASYVTDFMGSDARADSASEAARILQEAAGRLDSAAESVLSTEEDAERRLIARDLRLVAESELERVDDFASVEERLDRFGPQVQSVLVDLGLDVRDAPLRIVDVFPEPFHRFGWSAFAPDLEDEENFDIPRGVYFRRDKLRPFYSEALFAHEVVHTVTGRIDPDIFAMGLEEGIAEILGTCYAGSSILPEEVLGNILVHGRHGVERPKLWSVYLNHTRQASLLYDRFGLEGLAELIRRGRKAIHDAEHAVLTGQVEQLDLPRGKTDPKTSRVLDFACRGYLSTHVFSPLECLLLLSVRKGLTVERICADAGVDLTVGAPLLERLGAESALFVQDGDRIAYSNMERYLHAEEESVAAIIRYLPR
;
A
#
# COMPACT_ATOMS: atom_id res chain seq x y z
N MET A 1 -0.96 20.08 -12.66
CA MET A 1 -1.00 19.14 -11.53
C MET A 1 0.22 19.36 -10.65
N GLN A 2 0.19 18.94 -9.39
CA GLN A 2 1.39 18.99 -8.54
C GLN A 2 2.33 17.84 -8.92
N PHE A 3 3.65 18.03 -8.84
CA PHE A 3 4.61 16.96 -9.13
C PHE A 3 4.38 15.72 -8.24
N SER A 4 3.94 15.94 -7.00
CA SER A 4 3.58 14.89 -6.05
C SER A 4 2.49 13.95 -6.58
N GLU A 5 1.54 14.43 -7.39
CA GLU A 5 0.48 13.61 -7.97
C GLU A 5 1.07 12.56 -8.92
N TYR A 6 2.01 12.95 -9.79
CA TYR A 6 2.72 12.01 -10.67
C TYR A 6 3.64 11.08 -9.89
N LEU A 7 4.32 11.57 -8.86
CA LEU A 7 5.18 10.73 -8.01
C LEU A 7 4.35 9.62 -7.35
N PHE A 8 3.25 9.97 -6.66
CA PHE A 8 2.38 8.97 -6.04
C PHE A 8 1.69 8.09 -7.07
N GLY A 9 1.22 8.66 -8.18
CA GLY A 9 0.60 7.91 -9.27
C GLY A 9 1.54 6.84 -9.82
N GLY A 10 2.76 7.22 -10.18
CA GLY A 10 3.76 6.29 -10.70
C GLY A 10 4.23 5.26 -9.67
N ILE A 11 4.28 5.61 -8.37
CA ILE A 11 4.54 4.63 -7.30
C ILE A 11 3.48 3.52 -7.30
N TYR A 12 2.20 3.85 -7.44
CA TYR A 12 1.14 2.82 -7.46
C TYR A 12 1.10 2.04 -8.78
N LEU A 13 1.70 2.57 -9.85
CA LEU A 13 1.81 1.94 -11.16
C LEU A 13 3.11 1.14 -11.35
N SER A 14 4.01 1.09 -10.35
CA SER A 14 5.31 0.45 -10.49
C SER A 14 5.68 -0.41 -9.28
N ALA A 15 6.48 -1.45 -9.52
CA ALA A 15 6.97 -2.35 -8.48
C ALA A 15 8.18 -1.76 -7.73
N CYS A 16 8.00 -0.60 -7.10
CA CYS A 16 9.06 0.06 -6.33
C CYS A 16 9.53 -0.78 -5.12
N ARG A 17 10.81 -0.68 -4.77
CA ARG A 17 11.45 -1.49 -3.72
C ARG A 17 11.48 -0.84 -2.33
N PHE A 18 11.14 0.44 -2.18
CA PHE A 18 11.12 1.04 -0.84
C PHE A 18 10.04 0.42 0.06
N ALA A 19 10.38 0.21 1.33
CA ALA A 19 9.50 -0.33 2.37
C ALA A 19 8.65 0.74 3.09
N ASN A 20 8.92 2.02 2.84
CA ASN A 20 8.17 3.13 3.45
C ASN A 20 7.98 4.26 2.43
N ILE A 21 6.76 4.38 1.91
CA ILE A 21 6.41 5.36 0.87
C ILE A 21 6.52 6.81 1.36
N GLU A 22 6.26 7.12 2.63
CA GLU A 22 6.35 8.51 3.11
C GLU A 22 7.80 8.96 3.24
N ARG A 23 8.71 8.08 3.70
CA ARG A 23 10.15 8.40 3.72
C ARG A 23 10.69 8.59 2.31
N PHE A 24 10.34 7.68 1.40
CA PHE A 24 10.71 7.81 -0.01
C PHE A 24 10.19 9.11 -0.62
N ALA A 25 8.88 9.39 -0.48
CA ALA A 25 8.27 10.58 -1.04
C ALA A 25 8.82 11.88 -0.41
N SER A 26 9.08 11.90 0.90
CA SER A 26 9.72 13.03 1.58
C SER A 26 11.12 13.26 1.03
N TYR A 27 11.95 12.22 0.95
CA TYR A 27 13.31 12.32 0.42
C TYR A 27 13.30 12.91 -1.00
N VAL A 28 12.45 12.38 -1.88
CA VAL A 28 12.36 12.84 -3.27
C VAL A 28 11.86 14.29 -3.33
N THR A 29 10.84 14.64 -2.54
CA THR A 29 10.30 16.01 -2.51
C THR A 29 11.34 17.01 -2.01
N ASP A 30 12.09 16.66 -0.95
CA ASP A 30 13.15 17.50 -0.40
C ASP A 30 14.31 17.66 -1.39
N PHE A 31 14.68 16.58 -2.09
CA PHE A 31 15.71 16.59 -3.12
C PHE A 31 15.34 17.44 -4.34
N MET A 32 14.07 17.37 -4.75
CA MET A 32 13.53 18.13 -5.89
C MET A 32 13.24 19.60 -5.53
N GLY A 33 13.00 19.88 -4.26
CA GLY A 33 12.56 21.18 -3.76
C GLY A 33 11.03 21.34 -3.84
N SER A 34 10.49 22.18 -2.95
CA SER A 34 9.05 22.42 -2.81
C SER A 34 8.38 23.01 -4.05
N ASP A 35 9.15 23.59 -4.97
CA ASP A 35 8.66 24.25 -6.18
C ASP A 35 8.62 23.32 -7.40
N ALA A 36 8.95 22.04 -7.23
CA ALA A 36 8.88 21.05 -8.30
C ALA A 36 7.45 20.92 -8.84
N ARG A 37 7.30 21.09 -10.15
CA ARG A 37 6.02 21.01 -10.87
C ARG A 37 6.22 20.27 -12.19
N ALA A 38 5.16 19.66 -12.67
CA ALA A 38 5.08 19.06 -13.98
C ALA A 38 3.70 19.33 -14.57
N ASP A 39 3.66 19.81 -15.81
CA ASP A 39 2.41 20.15 -16.49
C ASP A 39 1.85 18.96 -17.29
N SER A 40 2.63 17.88 -17.44
CA SER A 40 2.22 16.65 -18.12
C SER A 40 2.98 15.43 -17.59
N ALA A 41 2.45 14.23 -17.85
CA ALA A 41 3.10 12.96 -17.57
C ALA A 41 4.49 12.84 -18.23
N SER A 42 4.64 13.29 -19.47
CA SER A 42 5.94 13.26 -20.18
C SER A 42 6.98 14.17 -19.53
N GLU A 43 6.56 15.34 -19.04
CA GLU A 43 7.45 16.22 -18.29
C GLU A 43 7.82 15.64 -16.92
N ALA A 44 6.84 15.07 -16.20
CA ALA A 44 7.08 14.40 -14.92
C ALA A 44 8.07 13.24 -15.08
N ALA A 45 7.90 12.39 -16.09
CA ALA A 45 8.82 11.31 -16.42
C ALA A 45 10.24 11.83 -16.67
N ARG A 46 10.41 12.89 -17.46
CA ARG A 46 11.71 13.52 -17.71
C ARG A 46 12.34 14.04 -16.41
N ILE A 47 11.58 14.73 -15.57
CA ILE A 47 12.04 15.27 -14.29
C ILE A 47 12.51 14.14 -13.36
N LEU A 48 11.75 13.04 -13.27
CA LEU A 48 12.08 11.86 -12.48
C LEU A 48 13.37 11.18 -12.99
N GLN A 49 13.54 11.06 -14.31
CA GLN A 49 14.76 10.51 -14.91
C GLN A 49 15.99 11.39 -14.63
N GLU A 50 15.85 12.71 -14.74
CA GLU A 50 16.92 13.65 -14.41
C GLU A 50 17.28 13.59 -12.93
N ALA A 51 16.28 13.48 -12.05
CA ALA A 51 16.48 13.32 -10.61
C ALA A 51 17.23 12.02 -10.30
N ALA A 52 16.83 10.90 -10.91
CA ALA A 52 17.51 9.62 -10.80
C ALA A 52 18.97 9.72 -11.27
N GLY A 53 19.23 10.36 -12.41
CA GLY A 53 20.59 10.58 -12.93
C GLY A 53 21.47 11.42 -12.01
N ARG A 54 20.91 12.42 -11.31
CA ARG A 54 21.64 13.24 -10.33
C ARG A 54 21.99 12.45 -9.06
N LEU A 55 21.04 11.64 -8.57
CA LEU A 55 21.23 10.82 -7.37
C LEU A 55 22.28 9.72 -7.59
N ASP A 56 22.30 9.13 -8.80
CA ASP A 56 23.21 8.06 -9.20
C ASP A 56 24.31 8.57 -10.14
N SER A 57 24.76 9.82 -9.92
CA SER A 57 25.75 10.50 -10.77
C SER A 57 27.15 9.87 -10.72
N ALA A 58 27.37 8.96 -9.77
CA ALA A 58 28.54 8.12 -9.68
C ALA A 58 28.15 6.64 -9.81
N ALA A 59 27.38 6.28 -10.85
CA ALA A 59 26.96 4.90 -11.11
C ALA A 59 28.13 3.90 -11.14
N GLU A 60 29.34 4.36 -11.52
CA GLU A 60 30.57 3.56 -11.53
C GLU A 60 31.37 3.61 -10.21
N SER A 61 31.02 4.46 -9.24
CA SER A 61 31.72 4.47 -7.96
C SER A 61 31.34 3.26 -7.12
N VAL A 62 32.37 2.68 -6.51
CA VAL A 62 32.25 1.63 -5.50
C VAL A 62 31.62 2.24 -4.24
N LEU A 63 30.49 1.67 -3.82
CA LEU A 63 29.72 2.11 -2.66
C LEU A 63 30.32 1.55 -1.37
N SER A 64 30.48 2.40 -0.35
CA SER A 64 30.97 1.98 0.97
C SER A 64 30.05 2.40 2.12
N THR A 65 28.95 3.12 1.83
CA THR A 65 28.03 3.65 2.82
C THR A 65 26.57 3.32 2.50
N GLU A 66 25.74 3.34 3.54
CA GLU A 66 24.29 3.15 3.42
C GLU A 66 23.60 4.31 2.71
N GLU A 67 24.12 5.52 2.86
CA GLU A 67 23.59 6.71 2.20
C GLU A 67 23.80 6.65 0.68
N ASP A 68 24.97 6.20 0.23
CA ASP A 68 25.24 6.05 -1.20
C ASP A 68 24.42 4.90 -1.81
N ALA A 69 24.27 3.80 -1.07
CA ALA A 69 23.41 2.68 -1.46
C ALA A 69 21.92 3.09 -1.55
N GLU A 70 21.45 3.88 -0.60
CA GLU A 70 20.10 4.43 -0.60
C GLU A 70 19.85 5.33 -1.80
N ARG A 71 20.78 6.26 -2.09
CA ARG A 71 20.70 7.12 -3.28
C ARG A 71 20.59 6.30 -4.57
N ARG A 72 21.37 5.23 -4.70
CA ARG A 72 21.32 4.34 -5.87
C ARG A 72 19.99 3.59 -5.98
N LEU A 73 19.46 3.09 -4.87
CA LEU A 73 18.16 2.41 -4.85
C LEU A 73 16.99 3.37 -5.13
N ILE A 74 17.01 4.57 -4.55
CA ILE A 74 16.04 5.62 -4.83
C ILE A 74 16.10 6.02 -6.32
N ALA A 75 17.29 6.20 -6.87
CA ALA A 75 17.44 6.48 -8.30
C ALA A 75 16.84 5.36 -9.15
N ARG A 76 17.05 4.09 -8.81
CA ARG A 76 16.41 2.96 -9.51
C ARG A 76 14.89 3.01 -9.44
N ASP A 77 14.31 3.24 -8.26
CA ASP A 77 12.85 3.32 -8.10
C ASP A 77 12.28 4.55 -8.85
N LEU A 78 12.98 5.69 -8.87
CA LEU A 78 12.58 6.85 -9.68
C LEU A 78 12.57 6.56 -11.19
N ARG A 79 13.51 5.75 -11.69
CA ARG A 79 13.49 5.30 -13.10
C ARG A 79 12.26 4.43 -13.37
N LEU A 80 11.92 3.50 -12.46
CA LEU A 80 10.71 2.68 -12.59
C LEU A 80 9.43 3.53 -12.59
N VAL A 81 9.34 4.53 -11.71
CA VAL A 81 8.22 5.48 -11.69
C VAL A 81 8.16 6.26 -13.02
N ALA A 82 9.31 6.71 -13.54
CA ALA A 82 9.35 7.45 -14.80
C ALA A 82 9.02 6.60 -16.04
N GLU A 83 9.24 5.29 -15.99
CA GLU A 83 8.93 4.32 -17.04
C GLU A 83 7.50 3.77 -16.96
N SER A 84 6.76 4.10 -15.89
CA SER A 84 5.36 3.70 -15.71
C SER A 84 4.40 4.50 -16.59
N GLU A 85 3.15 4.04 -16.71
CA GLU A 85 2.06 4.68 -17.47
C GLU A 85 1.53 5.97 -16.81
N LEU A 86 2.39 6.96 -16.60
CA LEU A 86 2.06 8.22 -15.93
C LEU A 86 0.95 9.01 -16.63
N GLU A 87 0.71 8.78 -17.93
CA GLU A 87 -0.41 9.35 -18.67
C GLU A 87 -1.77 9.01 -18.07
N ARG A 88 -1.86 7.92 -17.30
CA ARG A 88 -3.10 7.56 -16.57
C ARG A 88 -3.44 8.51 -15.42
N VAL A 89 -2.47 9.32 -15.00
CA VAL A 89 -2.68 10.45 -14.09
C VAL A 89 -3.33 11.61 -14.85
N ASP A 90 -2.91 11.84 -16.11
CA ASP A 90 -3.41 12.89 -17.01
C ASP A 90 -4.82 12.63 -17.57
N ASP A 91 -5.35 11.42 -17.42
CA ASP A 91 -6.74 11.09 -17.81
C ASP A 91 -7.79 12.03 -17.19
N PHE A 92 -7.44 12.71 -16.10
CA PHE A 92 -8.29 13.65 -15.36
C PHE A 92 -7.51 14.90 -14.96
N ALA A 93 -8.18 16.04 -14.87
CA ALA A 93 -7.54 17.32 -14.53
C ALA A 93 -7.15 17.41 -13.04
N SER A 94 -7.81 16.63 -12.17
CA SER A 94 -7.51 16.56 -10.74
C SER A 94 -7.96 15.24 -10.12
N VAL A 95 -7.43 14.92 -8.93
CA VAL A 95 -7.93 13.77 -8.12
C VAL A 95 -9.39 13.97 -7.71
N GLU A 96 -9.84 15.21 -7.54
CA GLU A 96 -11.23 15.54 -7.22
C GLU A 96 -12.17 15.10 -8.36
N GLU A 97 -11.79 15.36 -9.62
CA GLU A 97 -12.54 14.92 -10.80
C GLU A 97 -12.59 13.40 -10.90
N ARG A 98 -11.52 12.70 -10.52
CA ARG A 98 -11.47 11.22 -10.47
C ARG A 98 -12.48 10.68 -9.47
N LEU A 99 -12.55 11.27 -8.28
CA LEU A 99 -13.51 10.88 -7.25
C LEU A 99 -14.96 11.14 -7.69
N ASP A 100 -15.23 12.28 -8.32
CA ASP A 100 -16.55 12.59 -8.87
C ASP A 100 -16.95 11.60 -9.98
N ARG A 101 -15.98 11.19 -10.81
CA ARG A 101 -16.20 10.21 -11.87
C ARG A 101 -16.47 8.80 -11.34
N PHE A 102 -15.63 8.32 -10.44
CA PHE A 102 -15.61 6.93 -10.00
C PHE A 102 -16.46 6.65 -8.76
N GLY A 103 -16.72 7.66 -7.93
CA GLY A 103 -17.51 7.54 -6.72
C GLY A 103 -18.90 6.94 -6.94
N PRO A 104 -19.70 7.41 -7.92
CA PRO A 104 -21.00 6.81 -8.23
C PRO A 104 -20.91 5.33 -8.66
N GLN A 105 -19.84 4.95 -9.37
CA GLN A 105 -19.64 3.55 -9.78
C GLN A 105 -19.33 2.66 -8.58
N VAL A 106 -18.45 3.11 -7.68
CA VAL A 106 -18.15 2.42 -6.42
C VAL A 106 -19.41 2.24 -5.58
N GLN A 107 -20.20 3.30 -5.41
CA GLN A 107 -21.46 3.23 -4.68
C GLN A 107 -22.44 2.25 -5.33
N SER A 108 -22.57 2.26 -6.67
CA SER A 108 -23.43 1.32 -7.39
C SER A 108 -23.05 -0.14 -7.11
N VAL A 109 -21.76 -0.47 -7.15
CA VAL A 109 -21.27 -1.84 -6.88
C VAL A 109 -21.59 -2.29 -5.46
N LEU A 110 -21.45 -1.40 -4.47
CA LEU A 110 -21.78 -1.69 -3.08
C LEU A 110 -23.31 -1.79 -2.85
N VAL A 111 -24.11 -0.99 -3.56
CA VAL A 111 -25.58 -1.09 -3.56
C VAL A 111 -26.04 -2.41 -4.15
N ASP A 112 -25.43 -2.88 -5.23
CA ASP A 112 -25.73 -4.17 -5.84
C ASP A 112 -25.40 -5.35 -4.90
N LEU A 113 -24.43 -5.15 -3.99
CA LEU A 113 -24.13 -6.09 -2.91
C LEU A 113 -25.11 -5.99 -1.72
N GLY A 114 -26.02 -5.01 -1.74
CA GLY A 114 -27.06 -4.81 -0.73
C GLY A 114 -26.69 -3.79 0.36
N LEU A 115 -25.65 -2.97 0.17
CA LEU A 115 -25.27 -1.92 1.12
C LEU A 115 -25.90 -0.58 0.74
N ASP A 116 -26.61 0.07 1.67
CA ASP A 116 -27.30 1.34 1.37
C ASP A 116 -26.37 2.57 1.50
N VAL A 117 -25.48 2.72 0.52
CA VAL A 117 -24.42 3.74 0.49
C VAL A 117 -24.77 4.99 -0.34
N ARG A 118 -26.00 5.10 -0.87
CA ARG A 118 -26.39 6.15 -1.81
C ARG A 118 -26.34 7.56 -1.20
N ASP A 119 -26.55 7.66 0.11
CA ASP A 119 -26.51 8.92 0.85
C ASP A 119 -25.14 9.15 1.52
N ALA A 120 -24.04 8.73 0.89
CA ALA A 120 -22.68 8.98 1.33
C ALA A 120 -22.03 10.09 0.47
N PRO A 121 -22.36 11.38 0.69
CA PRO A 121 -21.82 12.47 -0.10
C PRO A 121 -20.30 12.61 0.13
N LEU A 122 -19.56 12.80 -0.96
CA LEU A 122 -18.16 13.16 -0.94
C LEU A 122 -18.01 14.63 -0.58
N ARG A 123 -17.10 14.95 0.35
CA ARG A 123 -16.72 16.31 0.69
C ARG A 123 -15.20 16.43 0.72
N ILE A 124 -14.69 17.43 0.01
CA ILE A 124 -13.25 17.71 -0.04
C ILE A 124 -12.99 19.04 0.67
N VAL A 125 -12.25 18.97 1.77
CA VAL A 125 -12.02 20.10 2.69
C VAL A 125 -10.53 20.38 2.84
N ASP A 126 -10.16 21.63 3.13
CA ASP A 126 -8.77 21.97 3.44
C ASP A 126 -8.37 21.46 4.84
N VAL A 127 -9.31 21.55 5.79
CA VAL A 127 -9.15 21.11 7.17
C VAL A 127 -10.43 20.40 7.58
N PHE A 128 -10.30 19.29 8.31
CA PHE A 128 -11.46 18.59 8.87
C PHE A 128 -12.17 19.46 9.91
N PRO A 129 -13.49 19.28 10.10
CA PRO A 129 -14.23 19.98 11.16
C PRO A 129 -13.71 19.62 12.56
N GLU A 130 -13.96 20.48 13.55
CA GLU A 130 -13.65 20.16 14.96
C GLU A 130 -14.56 19.05 15.48
N PRO A 131 -14.06 18.10 16.31
CA PRO A 131 -12.73 18.04 16.92
C PRO A 131 -11.66 17.33 16.08
N PHE A 132 -11.96 16.99 14.83
CA PHE A 132 -11.13 16.13 13.98
C PHE A 132 -9.99 16.85 13.26
N HIS A 133 -9.99 18.19 13.20
CA HIS A 133 -8.94 19.01 12.58
C HIS A 133 -7.50 18.67 13.03
N ARG A 134 -7.33 18.10 14.23
CA ARG A 134 -6.04 17.72 14.82
C ARG A 134 -5.46 16.41 14.29
N PHE A 135 -6.25 15.58 13.61
CA PHE A 135 -5.79 14.28 13.13
C PHE A 135 -5.08 14.41 11.77
N GLY A 136 -4.03 13.61 11.60
CA GLY A 136 -3.26 13.53 10.36
C GLY A 136 -3.88 12.60 9.30
N TRP A 137 -5.17 12.30 9.39
CA TRP A 137 -5.86 11.38 8.49
C TRP A 137 -6.00 11.96 7.08
N SER A 138 -6.13 11.08 6.08
CA SER A 138 -6.38 11.48 4.69
C SER A 138 -7.87 11.60 4.39
N ALA A 139 -8.66 10.69 4.96
CA ALA A 139 -10.11 10.70 4.91
C ALA A 139 -10.69 10.23 6.25
N PHE A 140 -11.98 10.50 6.45
CA PHE A 140 -12.80 9.88 7.49
C PHE A 140 -14.29 9.95 7.10
N ALA A 141 -15.10 9.06 7.66
CA ALA A 141 -16.53 9.01 7.46
C ALA A 141 -17.28 9.33 8.78
N PRO A 142 -17.67 10.59 9.04
CA PRO A 142 -18.43 10.94 10.24
C PRO A 142 -19.77 10.21 10.25
N ASP A 143 -20.15 9.75 11.43
CA ASP A 143 -21.39 8.99 11.64
C ASP A 143 -22.51 9.85 12.26
N LEU A 144 -23.61 9.19 12.67
CA LEU A 144 -24.75 9.92 13.25
C LEU A 144 -24.41 10.58 14.59
N GLU A 145 -23.53 9.98 15.39
CA GLU A 145 -23.11 10.56 16.66
C GLU A 145 -22.30 11.84 16.42
N ASP A 146 -21.45 11.85 15.38
CA ASP A 146 -20.70 13.05 14.99
C ASP A 146 -21.60 14.21 14.53
N GLU A 147 -22.67 13.89 13.81
CA GLU A 147 -23.69 14.86 13.40
C GLU A 147 -24.41 15.45 14.62
N GLU A 148 -24.84 14.59 15.57
CA GLU A 148 -25.57 15.01 16.76
C GLU A 148 -24.70 15.80 17.77
N ASN A 149 -23.44 15.40 17.95
CA ASN A 149 -22.55 15.98 18.97
C ASN A 149 -21.76 17.19 18.46
N PHE A 150 -21.44 17.25 17.17
CA PHE A 150 -20.52 18.24 16.61
C PHE A 150 -21.08 19.00 15.41
N ASP A 151 -22.33 18.76 14.99
CA ASP A 151 -22.96 19.37 13.82
C ASP A 151 -22.15 19.13 12.53
N ILE A 152 -21.54 17.94 12.43
CA ILE A 152 -20.79 17.51 11.25
C ILE A 152 -21.70 16.65 10.37
N PRO A 153 -22.09 17.12 9.17
CA PRO A 153 -22.95 16.32 8.30
C PRO A 153 -22.30 14.98 7.91
N ARG A 154 -23.06 13.89 7.98
CA ARG A 154 -22.62 12.56 7.53
C ARG A 154 -22.11 12.55 6.08
N GLY A 155 -21.16 11.69 5.77
CA GLY A 155 -20.62 11.47 4.42
C GLY A 155 -19.18 10.98 4.46
N VAL A 156 -18.44 11.17 3.37
CA VAL A 156 -17.01 10.86 3.32
C VAL A 156 -16.23 12.15 3.11
N TYR A 157 -15.34 12.46 4.04
CA TYR A 157 -14.53 13.67 4.02
C TYR A 157 -13.11 13.34 3.61
N PHE A 158 -12.58 14.07 2.64
CA PHE A 158 -11.17 14.03 2.26
C PHE A 158 -10.48 15.35 2.57
N ARG A 159 -9.23 15.26 3.01
CA ARG A 159 -8.32 16.41 3.05
C ARG A 159 -7.72 16.67 1.68
N ARG A 160 -7.87 17.90 1.17
CA ARG A 160 -7.37 18.32 -0.14
C ARG A 160 -5.86 18.12 -0.29
N ASP A 161 -5.09 18.43 0.75
CA ASP A 161 -3.63 18.26 0.77
C ASP A 161 -3.16 16.80 0.86
N LYS A 162 -4.09 15.85 0.98
CA LYS A 162 -3.83 14.41 1.07
C LYS A 162 -4.39 13.61 -0.09
N LEU A 163 -5.01 14.28 -1.07
CA LEU A 163 -5.48 13.63 -2.28
C LEU A 163 -4.30 13.06 -3.08
N ARG A 164 -4.45 11.82 -3.53
CA ARG A 164 -3.43 11.08 -4.30
C ARG A 164 -4.14 10.30 -5.40
N PRO A 165 -3.69 10.36 -6.66
CA PRO A 165 -4.26 9.54 -7.73
C PRO A 165 -4.26 8.06 -7.38
N PHE A 166 -5.32 7.35 -7.77
CA PHE A 166 -5.60 5.94 -7.49
C PHE A 166 -5.89 5.62 -6.02
N TYR A 167 -5.04 6.07 -5.10
CA TYR A 167 -5.19 5.83 -3.68
C TYR A 167 -6.45 6.48 -3.10
N SER A 168 -6.77 7.71 -3.52
CA SER A 168 -7.96 8.40 -3.04
C SER A 168 -9.25 7.68 -3.46
N GLU A 169 -9.31 7.10 -4.64
CA GLU A 169 -10.46 6.33 -5.11
C GLU A 169 -10.62 5.01 -4.34
N ALA A 170 -9.52 4.30 -4.10
CA ALA A 170 -9.49 3.12 -3.25
C ALA A 170 -9.92 3.46 -1.80
N LEU A 171 -9.39 4.55 -1.24
CA LEU A 171 -9.75 5.03 0.08
C LEU A 171 -11.22 5.47 0.14
N PHE A 172 -11.76 6.10 -0.91
CA PHE A 172 -13.17 6.45 -0.95
C PHE A 172 -14.04 5.19 -0.89
N ALA A 173 -13.67 4.15 -1.64
CA ALA A 173 -14.38 2.87 -1.58
C ALA A 173 -14.35 2.25 -0.18
N HIS A 174 -13.23 2.34 0.53
CA HIS A 174 -13.10 1.94 1.94
C HIS A 174 -14.04 2.75 2.85
N GLU A 175 -13.94 4.08 2.82
CA GLU A 175 -14.70 4.97 3.70
C GLU A 175 -16.21 4.89 3.48
N VAL A 176 -16.66 4.65 2.25
CA VAL A 176 -18.09 4.49 1.94
C VAL A 176 -18.71 3.32 2.71
N VAL A 177 -17.96 2.25 2.99
CA VAL A 177 -18.46 1.12 3.80
C VAL A 177 -18.79 1.55 5.23
N HIS A 178 -17.93 2.37 5.84
CA HIS A 178 -18.12 2.90 7.21
C HIS A 178 -19.38 3.76 7.35
N THR A 179 -19.84 4.39 6.26
CA THR A 179 -21.09 5.18 6.30
C THR A 179 -22.34 4.34 6.57
N VAL A 180 -22.29 3.03 6.34
CA VAL A 180 -23.41 2.11 6.61
C VAL A 180 -23.44 1.69 8.07
N THR A 181 -22.31 1.26 8.61
CA THR A 181 -22.18 0.85 10.02
C THR A 181 -22.46 2.01 10.98
N GLY A 182 -21.97 3.21 10.65
CA GLY A 182 -22.20 4.43 11.43
C GLY A 182 -23.67 4.89 11.47
N ARG A 183 -24.57 4.32 10.67
CA ARG A 183 -26.02 4.59 10.78
C ARG A 183 -26.74 3.65 11.75
N ILE A 184 -26.17 2.48 12.02
CA ILE A 184 -26.83 1.43 12.78
C ILE A 184 -26.45 1.52 14.26
N ASP A 185 -25.15 1.57 14.54
CA ASP A 185 -24.58 1.62 15.90
C ASP A 185 -23.57 2.78 16.03
N PRO A 186 -24.02 4.05 15.92
CA PRO A 186 -23.11 5.20 15.93
C PRO A 186 -22.33 5.36 17.24
N ASP A 187 -22.91 4.93 18.37
CA ASP A 187 -22.34 5.03 19.73
C ASP A 187 -21.21 4.01 20.01
N ILE A 188 -21.01 3.05 19.10
CA ILE A 188 -19.95 2.05 19.20
C ILE A 188 -18.75 2.53 18.39
N PHE A 189 -17.58 2.61 19.01
CA PHE A 189 -16.37 3.09 18.35
C PHE A 189 -15.98 2.27 17.10
N ALA A 190 -15.78 2.95 15.97
CA ALA A 190 -15.38 2.36 14.69
C ALA A 190 -13.89 1.99 14.69
N MET A 191 -13.55 0.72 14.88
CA MET A 191 -12.20 0.16 14.79
C MET A 191 -12.28 -1.36 14.63
N GLY A 192 -11.13 -2.02 14.52
CA GLY A 192 -11.06 -3.48 14.64
C GLY A 192 -11.39 -4.19 13.34
N LEU A 193 -12.11 -5.30 13.44
CA LEU A 193 -12.57 -6.08 12.29
C LEU A 193 -13.34 -5.24 11.24
N GLU A 194 -14.00 -4.15 11.65
CA GLU A 194 -14.70 -3.24 10.73
C GLU A 194 -13.76 -2.71 9.63
N GLU A 195 -12.55 -2.29 9.99
CA GLU A 195 -11.53 -1.80 9.04
C GLU A 195 -11.13 -2.88 8.04
N GLY A 196 -11.02 -4.13 8.50
CA GLY A 196 -10.72 -5.26 7.63
C GLY A 196 -11.86 -5.57 6.65
N ILE A 197 -13.11 -5.43 7.09
CA ILE A 197 -14.28 -5.63 6.22
C ILE A 197 -14.37 -4.49 5.19
N ALA A 198 -14.13 -3.25 5.61
CA ALA A 198 -14.08 -2.08 4.73
C ALA A 198 -12.97 -2.20 3.68
N GLU A 199 -11.79 -2.73 4.04
CA GLU A 199 -10.72 -2.99 3.08
C GLU A 199 -11.13 -4.04 2.03
N ILE A 200 -11.85 -5.09 2.43
CA ILE A 200 -12.28 -6.14 1.50
C ILE A 200 -13.40 -5.64 0.59
N LEU A 201 -14.49 -5.13 1.17
CA LEU A 201 -15.68 -4.73 0.41
C LEU A 201 -15.44 -3.43 -0.38
N GLY A 202 -14.77 -2.47 0.24
CA GLY A 202 -14.43 -1.18 -0.34
C GLY A 202 -13.23 -1.29 -1.27
N THR A 203 -12.02 -1.37 -0.72
CA THR A 203 -10.78 -1.33 -1.52
C THR A 203 -10.68 -2.48 -2.52
N CYS A 204 -10.88 -3.73 -2.07
CA CYS A 204 -10.59 -4.89 -2.91
C CYS A 204 -11.74 -5.27 -3.86
N TYR A 205 -13.00 -5.22 -3.40
CA TYR A 205 -14.15 -5.57 -4.23
C TYR A 205 -14.62 -4.37 -5.07
N ALA A 206 -15.14 -3.31 -4.45
CA ALA A 206 -15.64 -2.16 -5.19
C ALA A 206 -14.51 -1.41 -5.94
N GLY A 207 -13.33 -1.28 -5.34
CA GLY A 207 -12.16 -0.69 -6.00
C GLY A 207 -11.72 -1.46 -7.26
N SER A 208 -11.88 -2.78 -7.32
CA SER A 208 -11.55 -3.58 -8.53
C SER A 208 -12.44 -3.31 -9.74
N SER A 209 -13.53 -2.55 -9.55
CA SER A 209 -14.40 -2.10 -10.64
C SER A 209 -13.86 -0.85 -11.36
N ILE A 210 -12.96 -0.09 -10.71
CA ILE A 210 -12.45 1.19 -11.20
C ILE A 210 -10.92 1.23 -11.32
N LEU A 211 -10.20 0.36 -10.60
CA LEU A 211 -8.75 0.30 -10.57
C LEU A 211 -8.25 -1.07 -11.04
N PRO A 212 -7.10 -1.14 -11.75
CA PRO A 212 -6.46 -2.40 -12.05
C PRO A 212 -5.98 -3.13 -10.79
N GLU A 213 -5.87 -4.45 -10.91
CA GLU A 213 -5.41 -5.35 -9.85
C GLU A 213 -3.99 -5.00 -9.35
N GLU A 214 -3.09 -4.64 -10.26
CA GLU A 214 -1.71 -4.23 -9.95
C GLU A 214 -1.66 -2.97 -9.08
N VAL A 215 -2.51 -1.98 -9.39
CA VAL A 215 -2.59 -0.71 -8.66
C VAL A 215 -3.13 -0.95 -7.25
N LEU A 216 -4.17 -1.77 -7.12
CA LEU A 216 -4.69 -2.17 -5.80
C LEU A 216 -3.65 -2.95 -4.99
N GLY A 217 -2.91 -3.86 -5.64
CA GLY A 217 -1.81 -4.60 -5.01
C GLY A 217 -0.74 -3.65 -4.45
N ASN A 218 -0.28 -2.68 -5.25
CA ASN A 218 0.71 -1.69 -4.82
C ASN A 218 0.17 -0.73 -3.75
N ILE A 219 -1.10 -0.32 -3.82
CA ILE A 219 -1.75 0.44 -2.75
C ILE A 219 -1.70 -0.32 -1.42
N LEU A 220 -2.03 -1.62 -1.43
CA LEU A 220 -1.97 -2.45 -0.22
C LEU A 220 -0.52 -2.67 0.27
N VAL A 221 0.43 -2.87 -0.63
CA VAL A 221 1.85 -3.06 -0.27
C VAL A 221 2.46 -1.79 0.33
N HIS A 222 2.22 -0.62 -0.26
CA HIS A 222 2.79 0.64 0.23
C HIS A 222 1.98 1.24 1.40
N GLY A 223 0.68 0.96 1.46
CA GLY A 223 -0.24 1.44 2.48
C GLY A 223 -0.33 0.57 3.73
N ARG A 224 -0.28 -0.76 3.60
CA ARG A 224 -0.52 -1.71 4.71
C ARG A 224 0.72 -2.50 5.13
N HIS A 225 1.64 -2.76 4.20
CA HIS A 225 2.92 -3.44 4.49
C HIS A 225 4.10 -2.48 4.68
N GLY A 226 3.82 -1.21 4.97
CA GLY A 226 4.85 -0.22 5.25
C GLY A 226 5.60 -0.52 6.55
N VAL A 227 6.93 -0.46 6.52
CA VAL A 227 7.80 -0.67 7.70
C VAL A 227 8.02 0.63 8.47
N GLU A 228 8.19 0.52 9.79
CA GLU A 228 8.36 1.65 10.73
C GLU A 228 7.22 2.69 10.64
N ARG A 229 6.00 2.19 10.44
CA ARG A 229 4.77 2.97 10.47
C ARG A 229 4.20 3.08 11.90
N PRO A 230 3.40 4.11 12.19
CA PRO A 230 2.58 4.13 13.40
C PRO A 230 1.79 2.83 13.59
N LYS A 231 1.65 2.38 14.85
CA LYS A 231 0.98 1.11 15.22
C LYS A 231 -0.40 0.93 14.59
N LEU A 232 -1.12 2.02 14.35
CA LEU A 232 -2.41 1.99 13.68
C LEU A 232 -2.36 1.20 12.35
N TRP A 233 -1.32 1.38 11.54
CA TRP A 233 -1.24 0.71 10.22
C TRP A 233 -1.06 -0.81 10.30
N SER A 234 -0.34 -1.32 11.31
CA SER A 234 -0.22 -2.76 11.49
C SER A 234 -1.53 -3.39 12.01
N VAL A 235 -2.36 -2.60 12.70
CA VAL A 235 -3.71 -2.99 13.11
C VAL A 235 -4.60 -3.18 11.89
N TYR A 236 -4.58 -2.27 10.90
CA TYR A 236 -5.32 -2.42 9.63
C TYR A 236 -4.99 -3.73 8.90
N LEU A 237 -3.70 -4.05 8.73
CA LEU A 237 -3.30 -5.29 8.06
C LEU A 237 -3.78 -6.54 8.80
N ASN A 238 -3.70 -6.54 10.14
CA ASN A 238 -4.15 -7.67 10.95
C ASN A 238 -5.66 -7.87 10.87
N HIS A 239 -6.45 -6.81 10.90
CA HIS A 239 -7.90 -6.92 10.73
C HIS A 239 -8.30 -7.28 9.30
N THR A 240 -7.57 -6.81 8.29
CA THR A 240 -7.76 -7.26 6.90
C THR A 240 -7.53 -8.79 6.79
N ARG A 241 -6.50 -9.32 7.46
CA ARG A 241 -6.26 -10.78 7.53
C ARG A 241 -7.38 -11.53 8.25
N GLN A 242 -7.92 -10.98 9.34
CA GLN A 242 -9.07 -11.55 10.04
C GLN A 242 -10.33 -11.53 9.17
N ALA A 243 -10.61 -10.41 8.49
CA ALA A 243 -11.72 -10.30 7.57
C ALA A 243 -11.55 -11.22 6.36
N SER A 244 -10.32 -11.46 5.90
CA SER A 244 -10.03 -12.43 4.82
C SER A 244 -10.42 -13.85 5.22
N LEU A 245 -10.28 -14.23 6.50
CA LEU A 245 -10.79 -15.52 6.98
C LEU A 245 -12.32 -15.59 6.89
N LEU A 246 -13.03 -14.51 7.24
CA LEU A 246 -14.49 -14.45 7.12
C LEU A 246 -14.93 -14.47 5.65
N TYR A 247 -14.22 -13.76 4.78
CA TYR A 247 -14.43 -13.74 3.34
C TYR A 247 -14.36 -15.14 2.73
N ASP A 248 -13.33 -15.92 3.06
CA ASP A 248 -13.19 -17.30 2.57
C ASP A 248 -14.33 -18.22 3.01
N ARG A 249 -14.91 -17.97 4.19
CA ARG A 249 -15.94 -18.82 4.79
C ARG A 249 -17.35 -18.44 4.34
N PHE A 250 -17.61 -17.14 4.23
CA PHE A 250 -18.96 -16.61 4.05
C PHE A 250 -19.13 -15.76 2.77
N GLY A 251 -18.06 -15.52 2.01
CA GLY A 251 -18.12 -14.73 0.77
C GLY A 251 -18.47 -13.26 1.00
N LEU A 252 -18.77 -12.55 -0.08
CA LEU A 252 -19.14 -11.14 -0.03
C LEU A 252 -20.45 -10.92 0.74
N GLU A 253 -21.42 -11.83 0.58
CA GLU A 253 -22.74 -11.74 1.20
C GLU A 253 -22.66 -11.84 2.73
N GLY A 254 -21.77 -12.67 3.27
CA GLY A 254 -21.54 -12.77 4.71
C GLY A 254 -20.93 -11.50 5.31
N LEU A 255 -19.95 -10.91 4.60
CA LEU A 255 -19.36 -9.63 5.01
C LEU A 255 -20.38 -8.48 4.92
N ALA A 256 -21.16 -8.42 3.85
CA ALA A 256 -22.20 -7.42 3.67
C ALA A 256 -23.32 -7.54 4.71
N GLU A 257 -23.66 -8.77 5.13
CA GLU A 257 -24.58 -9.01 6.24
C GLU A 257 -24.03 -8.45 7.55
N LEU A 258 -22.75 -8.62 7.86
CA LEU A 258 -22.13 -8.02 9.05
C LEU A 258 -22.25 -6.50 9.05
N ILE A 259 -21.92 -5.85 7.93
CA ILE A 259 -22.08 -4.40 7.77
C ILE A 259 -23.53 -3.97 8.00
N ARG A 260 -24.51 -4.69 7.42
CA ARG A 260 -25.95 -4.41 7.61
C ARG A 260 -26.46 -4.65 9.03
N ARG A 261 -25.80 -5.50 9.81
CA ARG A 261 -26.14 -5.74 11.23
C ARG A 261 -25.51 -4.73 12.19
N GLY A 262 -24.54 -3.94 11.73
CA GLY A 262 -23.91 -2.88 12.52
C GLY A 262 -22.69 -3.33 13.32
N ARG A 263 -22.06 -2.36 14.00
CA ARG A 263 -20.78 -2.51 14.71
C ARG A 263 -20.84 -3.56 15.80
N LYS A 264 -21.99 -3.73 16.48
CA LYS A 264 -22.14 -4.76 17.51
C LYS A 264 -21.93 -6.16 16.95
N ALA A 265 -22.56 -6.47 15.81
CA ALA A 265 -22.41 -7.78 15.18
C ALA A 265 -20.98 -8.00 14.65
N ILE A 266 -20.31 -6.92 14.23
CA ILE A 266 -18.90 -6.96 13.83
C ILE A 266 -18.01 -7.28 15.03
N HIS A 267 -18.24 -6.68 16.21
CA HIS A 267 -17.51 -7.01 17.43
C HIS A 267 -17.75 -8.46 17.90
N ASP A 268 -18.98 -8.96 17.80
CA ASP A 268 -19.28 -10.37 18.09
C ASP A 268 -18.55 -11.30 17.11
N ALA A 269 -18.49 -10.94 15.82
CA ALA A 269 -17.72 -11.68 14.82
C ALA A 269 -16.21 -11.61 15.07
N GLU A 270 -15.69 -10.45 15.47
CA GLU A 270 -14.29 -10.28 15.86
C GLU A 270 -13.93 -11.19 17.05
N HIS A 271 -14.80 -11.23 18.06
CA HIS A 271 -14.64 -12.14 19.19
C HIS A 271 -14.59 -13.61 18.74
N ALA A 272 -15.48 -14.02 17.84
CA ALA A 272 -15.46 -15.38 17.28
C ALA A 272 -14.19 -15.67 16.48
N VAL A 273 -13.65 -14.70 15.72
CA VAL A 273 -12.36 -14.85 15.03
C VAL A 273 -11.23 -15.03 16.04
N LEU A 274 -11.16 -14.18 17.05
CA LEU A 274 -10.11 -14.21 18.08
C LEU A 274 -10.13 -15.47 18.94
N THR A 275 -11.31 -16.07 19.15
CA THR A 275 -11.47 -17.30 19.93
C THR A 275 -11.46 -18.57 19.07
N GLY A 276 -11.29 -18.46 17.75
CA GLY A 276 -11.30 -19.60 16.82
C GLY A 276 -12.68 -20.24 16.63
N GLN A 277 -13.75 -19.51 16.91
CA GLN A 277 -15.15 -19.95 16.86
C GLN A 277 -15.89 -19.46 15.59
N VAL A 278 -15.16 -19.13 14.53
CA VAL A 278 -15.72 -18.59 13.26
C VAL A 278 -16.86 -19.43 12.70
N GLU A 279 -16.78 -20.77 12.80
CA GLU A 279 -17.82 -21.68 12.29
C GLU A 279 -19.16 -21.58 13.05
N GLN A 280 -19.20 -20.91 14.20
CA GLN A 280 -20.42 -20.69 14.98
C GLN A 280 -21.19 -19.44 14.56
N LEU A 281 -20.61 -18.61 13.68
CA LEU A 281 -21.26 -17.39 13.21
C LEU A 281 -22.45 -17.72 12.31
N ASP A 282 -23.61 -17.15 12.65
CA ASP A 282 -24.82 -17.23 11.85
C ASP A 282 -24.80 -16.15 10.75
N LEU A 283 -23.99 -16.41 9.72
CA LEU A 283 -23.85 -15.56 8.54
C LEU A 283 -24.20 -16.35 7.27
N PRO A 284 -24.85 -15.70 6.28
CA PRO A 284 -25.12 -16.33 5.00
C PRO A 284 -23.80 -16.71 4.33
N ARG A 285 -23.78 -17.87 3.66
CA ARG A 285 -22.68 -18.24 2.78
C ARG A 285 -22.94 -17.71 1.39
N GLY A 286 -21.98 -16.95 0.89
CA GLY A 286 -22.02 -16.23 -0.35
C GLY A 286 -20.96 -16.67 -1.35
N LYS A 287 -20.88 -15.95 -2.46
CA LYS A 287 -19.84 -16.14 -3.47
C LYS A 287 -18.59 -15.34 -3.11
N THR A 288 -17.45 -15.88 -3.47
CA THR A 288 -16.23 -15.09 -3.61
C THR A 288 -16.19 -14.44 -4.99
N ASP A 289 -15.49 -13.32 -5.09
CA ASP A 289 -15.14 -12.66 -6.34
C ASP A 289 -13.68 -13.02 -6.69
N PRO A 290 -13.41 -13.51 -7.92
CA PRO A 290 -12.06 -13.92 -8.30
C PRO A 290 -11.02 -12.80 -8.26
N LYS A 291 -11.37 -11.55 -8.57
CA LYS A 291 -10.41 -10.43 -8.53
C LYS A 291 -10.09 -10.07 -7.08
N THR A 292 -11.11 -9.91 -6.25
CA THR A 292 -10.95 -9.69 -4.81
C THR A 292 -10.11 -10.80 -4.17
N SER A 293 -10.39 -12.06 -4.51
CA SER A 293 -9.65 -13.20 -3.96
C SER A 293 -8.16 -13.14 -4.30
N ARG A 294 -7.78 -12.81 -5.55
CA ARG A 294 -6.36 -12.68 -5.92
C ARG A 294 -5.65 -11.54 -5.19
N VAL A 295 -6.29 -10.37 -5.08
CA VAL A 295 -5.74 -9.23 -4.34
C VAL A 295 -5.52 -9.60 -2.87
N LEU A 296 -6.49 -10.26 -2.24
CA LEU A 296 -6.39 -10.67 -0.84
C LEU A 296 -5.39 -11.79 -0.62
N ASP A 297 -5.36 -12.80 -1.47
CA ASP A 297 -4.39 -13.89 -1.37
C ASP A 297 -2.96 -13.34 -1.50
N PHE A 298 -2.73 -12.43 -2.45
CA PHE A 298 -1.46 -11.72 -2.56
C PHE A 298 -1.16 -10.92 -1.29
N ALA A 299 -2.01 -9.95 -0.93
CA ALA A 299 -1.68 -8.99 0.14
C ALA A 299 -1.68 -9.60 1.55
N CYS A 300 -2.57 -10.56 1.84
CA CYS A 300 -2.71 -11.11 3.19
C CYS A 300 -1.84 -12.34 3.44
N ARG A 301 -1.59 -13.16 2.41
CA ARG A 301 -1.03 -14.52 2.54
C ARG A 301 0.28 -14.71 1.78
N GLY A 302 0.36 -14.20 0.55
CA GLY A 302 1.50 -14.39 -0.33
C GLY A 302 2.63 -13.39 -0.07
N TYR A 303 2.31 -12.14 0.24
CA TYR A 303 3.28 -11.06 0.35
C TYR A 303 4.09 -11.14 1.65
N LEU A 304 5.42 -11.15 1.52
CA LEU A 304 6.35 -11.36 2.64
C LEU A 304 6.86 -10.04 3.21
N SER A 305 6.10 -9.45 4.13
CA SER A 305 6.42 -8.15 4.75
C SER A 305 7.73 -8.09 5.53
N THR A 306 8.37 -9.23 5.80
CA THR A 306 9.63 -9.33 6.55
C THR A 306 10.88 -9.22 5.67
N HIS A 307 10.75 -9.26 4.33
CA HIS A 307 11.89 -9.13 3.40
C HIS A 307 12.28 -7.67 3.19
N VAL A 308 12.59 -7.00 4.30
CA VAL A 308 13.00 -5.60 4.33
C VAL A 308 14.38 -5.49 4.95
N PHE A 309 15.29 -4.85 4.21
CA PHE A 309 16.72 -4.80 4.50
C PHE A 309 17.20 -3.36 4.56
N SER A 310 18.43 -3.17 5.06
CA SER A 310 19.14 -1.90 4.86
C SER A 310 19.41 -1.67 3.35
N PRO A 311 19.60 -0.42 2.91
CA PRO A 311 19.99 -0.11 1.54
C PRO A 311 21.18 -0.93 1.01
N LEU A 312 22.28 -1.03 1.76
CA LEU A 312 23.45 -1.84 1.35
C LEU A 312 23.13 -3.33 1.26
N GLU A 313 22.43 -3.87 2.26
CA GLU A 313 22.02 -5.28 2.28
C GLU A 313 21.15 -5.61 1.06
N CYS A 314 20.18 -4.73 0.74
CA CYS A 314 19.31 -4.89 -0.42
C CYS A 314 20.12 -4.94 -1.73
N LEU A 315 21.04 -4.00 -1.97
CA LEU A 315 21.89 -4.01 -3.17
C LEU A 315 22.70 -5.30 -3.30
N LEU A 316 23.31 -5.77 -2.21
CA LEU A 316 24.07 -7.02 -2.22
C LEU A 316 23.16 -8.22 -2.54
N LEU A 317 22.01 -8.33 -1.88
CA LEU A 317 21.05 -9.43 -2.06
C LEU A 317 20.57 -9.53 -3.52
N LEU A 318 20.33 -8.40 -4.19
CA LEU A 318 19.93 -8.37 -5.60
C LEU A 318 20.96 -9.05 -6.53
N SER A 319 22.23 -9.08 -6.13
CA SER A 319 23.35 -9.69 -6.88
C SER A 319 23.71 -11.11 -6.42
N VAL A 320 23.15 -11.61 -5.31
CA VAL A 320 23.46 -12.96 -4.80
C VAL A 320 22.92 -14.03 -5.76
N ARG A 321 23.79 -14.90 -6.26
CA ARG A 321 23.47 -16.07 -7.10
C ARG A 321 24.26 -17.29 -6.63
N LYS A 322 23.72 -18.49 -6.88
CA LYS A 322 24.41 -19.74 -6.52
C LYS A 322 25.74 -19.85 -7.27
N GLY A 323 26.80 -20.22 -6.56
CA GLY A 323 28.14 -20.47 -7.12
C GLY A 323 29.00 -19.23 -7.31
N LEU A 324 28.45 -18.01 -7.15
CA LEU A 324 29.25 -16.79 -7.17
C LEU A 324 30.11 -16.68 -5.91
N THR A 325 31.26 -16.01 -6.05
CA THR A 325 32.11 -15.64 -4.93
C THR A 325 31.62 -14.34 -4.28
N VAL A 326 31.97 -14.13 -3.01
CA VAL A 326 31.71 -12.87 -2.29
C VAL A 326 32.28 -11.67 -3.05
N GLU A 327 33.49 -11.78 -3.57
CA GLU A 327 34.13 -10.74 -4.39
C GLU A 327 33.30 -10.40 -5.63
N ARG A 328 32.81 -11.43 -6.34
CA ARG A 328 32.00 -11.21 -7.54
C ARG A 328 30.67 -10.54 -7.21
N ILE A 329 30.01 -10.95 -6.13
CA ILE A 329 28.73 -10.36 -5.69
C ILE A 329 28.92 -8.89 -5.34
N CYS A 330 29.97 -8.56 -4.57
CA CYS A 330 30.28 -7.17 -4.23
C CYS A 330 30.56 -6.34 -5.49
N ALA A 331 31.33 -6.88 -6.44
CA ALA A 331 31.61 -6.22 -7.71
C ALA A 331 30.33 -5.99 -8.55
N ASP A 332 29.46 -6.99 -8.66
CA ASP A 332 28.19 -6.88 -9.41
C ASP A 332 27.20 -5.91 -8.74
N ALA A 333 27.19 -5.83 -7.41
CA ALA A 333 26.41 -4.85 -6.66
C ALA A 333 27.05 -3.43 -6.65
N GLY A 334 28.30 -3.30 -7.12
CA GLY A 334 29.08 -2.07 -7.02
C GLY A 334 29.38 -1.65 -5.58
N VAL A 335 29.59 -2.60 -4.67
CA VAL A 335 29.84 -2.39 -3.23
C VAL A 335 31.30 -2.75 -2.90
N ASP A 336 31.92 -1.95 -2.04
CA ASP A 336 33.29 -2.17 -1.58
C ASP A 336 33.41 -3.52 -0.85
N LEU A 337 34.40 -4.34 -1.22
CA LEU A 337 34.56 -5.68 -0.66
C LEU A 337 34.73 -5.67 0.86
N THR A 338 35.41 -4.66 1.42
CA THR A 338 35.64 -4.55 2.87
C THR A 338 34.37 -4.27 3.65
N VAL A 339 33.34 -3.74 2.98
CA VAL A 339 32.01 -3.48 3.54
C VAL A 339 31.05 -4.63 3.20
N GLY A 340 31.04 -5.08 1.95
CA GLY A 340 30.10 -6.07 1.45
C GLY A 340 30.35 -7.49 1.96
N ALA A 341 31.62 -7.90 2.11
CA ALA A 341 31.96 -9.24 2.61
C ALA A 341 31.41 -9.53 4.03
N PRO A 342 31.66 -8.69 5.05
CA PRO A 342 31.12 -8.94 6.39
C PRO A 342 29.57 -8.84 6.42
N LEU A 343 28.97 -8.02 5.56
CA LEU A 343 27.50 -7.95 5.43
C LEU A 343 26.93 -9.24 4.85
N LEU A 344 27.53 -9.79 3.79
CA LEU A 344 27.10 -11.06 3.18
C LEU A 344 27.25 -12.24 4.14
N GLU A 345 28.35 -12.29 4.90
CA GLU A 345 28.55 -13.32 5.93
C GLU A 345 27.42 -13.28 6.97
N ARG A 346 27.11 -12.10 7.50
CA ARG A 346 26.01 -11.91 8.45
C ARG A 346 24.66 -12.27 7.83
N LEU A 347 24.35 -11.78 6.63
CA LEU A 347 23.09 -12.06 5.95
C LEU A 347 22.89 -13.56 5.69
N GLY A 348 23.95 -14.28 5.31
CA GLY A 348 23.92 -15.73 5.11
C GLY A 348 23.63 -16.49 6.40
N ALA A 349 24.04 -15.96 7.56
CA ALA A 349 23.76 -16.55 8.86
C ALA A 349 22.35 -16.22 9.40
N GLU A 350 21.81 -15.04 9.08
CA GLU A 350 20.58 -14.52 9.72
C GLU A 350 19.31 -14.64 8.86
N SER A 351 19.41 -14.56 7.53
CA SER A 351 18.23 -14.36 6.66
C SER A 351 17.63 -15.64 6.07
N ALA A 352 18.34 -16.77 6.13
CA ALA A 352 17.99 -18.03 5.43
C ALA A 352 17.74 -17.88 3.90
N LEU A 353 18.18 -16.77 3.29
CA LEU A 353 18.03 -16.50 1.86
C LEU A 353 19.08 -17.22 1.02
N PHE A 354 20.26 -17.44 1.58
CA PHE A 354 21.36 -18.15 0.94
C PHE A 354 22.26 -18.76 2.02
N VAL A 355 23.12 -19.68 1.59
CA VAL A 355 24.14 -20.29 2.44
C VAL A 355 25.49 -20.03 1.82
N GLN A 356 26.38 -19.39 2.58
CA GLN A 356 27.76 -19.17 2.20
C GLN A 356 28.64 -20.33 2.69
N ASP A 357 29.52 -20.84 1.83
CA ASP A 357 30.54 -21.86 2.12
C ASP A 357 31.91 -21.29 1.72
N GLY A 358 32.68 -20.88 2.71
CA GLY A 358 33.93 -20.14 2.50
C GLY A 358 33.69 -18.83 1.76
N ASP A 359 34.28 -18.68 0.58
CA ASP A 359 34.19 -17.50 -0.27
C ASP A 359 33.02 -17.55 -1.28
N ARG A 360 32.21 -18.61 -1.29
CA ARG A 360 31.20 -18.87 -2.32
C ARG A 360 29.80 -19.07 -1.76
N ILE A 361 28.80 -18.81 -2.59
CA ILE A 361 27.40 -19.11 -2.27
C ILE A 361 27.07 -20.55 -2.67
N ALA A 362 26.94 -21.44 -1.69
CA ALA A 362 26.61 -22.85 -1.93
C ALA A 362 25.16 -23.05 -2.36
N TYR A 363 24.23 -22.30 -1.75
CA TYR A 363 22.79 -22.35 -2.01
C TYR A 363 22.21 -20.93 -2.00
N SER A 364 21.24 -20.65 -2.87
CA SER A 364 20.56 -19.35 -2.91
C SER A 364 19.08 -19.52 -3.27
N ASN A 365 18.20 -18.95 -2.46
CA ASN A 365 16.80 -18.73 -2.78
C ASN A 365 16.56 -17.36 -3.45
N MET A 366 17.57 -16.48 -3.50
CA MET A 366 17.43 -15.15 -4.08
C MET A 366 17.00 -15.19 -5.54
N GLU A 367 17.54 -16.13 -6.32
CA GLU A 367 17.13 -16.31 -7.73
C GLU A 367 15.64 -16.60 -7.86
N ARG A 368 15.08 -17.41 -6.96
CA ARG A 368 13.66 -17.76 -6.97
C ARG A 368 12.80 -16.54 -6.63
N TYR A 369 13.19 -15.77 -5.61
CA TYR A 369 12.46 -14.57 -5.24
C TYR A 369 12.55 -13.48 -6.30
N LEU A 370 13.72 -13.28 -6.92
CA LEU A 370 13.88 -12.28 -7.98
C LEU A 370 13.12 -12.67 -9.24
N HIS A 371 13.08 -13.97 -9.59
CA HIS A 371 12.24 -14.42 -10.70
C HIS A 371 10.74 -14.29 -10.38
N ALA A 372 10.31 -14.64 -9.17
CA ALA A 372 8.93 -14.42 -8.75
C ALA A 372 8.54 -12.92 -8.77
N GLU A 373 9.51 -12.03 -8.55
CA GLU A 373 9.29 -10.60 -8.64
C GLU A 373 9.00 -10.11 -10.07
N GLU A 374 9.55 -10.75 -11.10
CA GLU A 374 9.30 -10.43 -12.51
C GLU A 374 7.82 -10.65 -12.90
N GLU A 375 7.13 -11.52 -12.17
CA GLU A 375 5.71 -11.86 -12.37
C GLU A 375 4.79 -11.23 -11.29
N SER A 376 5.38 -10.56 -10.30
CA SER A 376 4.66 -9.95 -9.17
C SER A 376 4.34 -8.49 -9.44
N VAL A 377 3.21 -8.02 -8.92
CA VAL A 377 2.80 -6.60 -9.00
C VAL A 377 3.69 -5.68 -8.15
N ALA A 378 4.41 -6.23 -7.16
CA ALA A 378 5.26 -5.50 -6.25
C ALA A 378 6.59 -6.20 -5.97
N ALA A 379 7.58 -5.41 -5.56
CA ALA A 379 8.88 -5.92 -5.15
C ALA A 379 8.80 -6.80 -3.89
N ILE A 380 9.55 -7.91 -3.89
CA ILE A 380 9.65 -8.83 -2.76
C ILE A 380 10.81 -8.43 -1.84
N ILE A 381 11.99 -8.18 -2.42
CA ILE A 381 13.18 -7.74 -1.69
C ILE A 381 13.18 -6.22 -1.65
N ARG A 382 12.98 -5.66 -0.46
CA ARG A 382 12.76 -4.23 -0.25
C ARG A 382 13.80 -3.63 0.66
N TYR A 383 14.01 -2.32 0.52
CA TYR A 383 14.89 -1.55 1.40
C TYR A 383 14.07 -0.58 2.23
N LEU A 384 14.50 -0.30 3.46
CA LEU A 384 13.93 0.76 4.27
C LEU A 384 14.69 2.08 4.02
N PRO A 385 14.06 3.10 3.41
CA PRO A 385 14.66 4.43 3.32
C PRO A 385 14.88 5.00 4.73
N ARG A 386 15.97 5.74 4.93
CA ARG A 386 16.41 6.24 6.24
C ARG A 386 15.76 7.56 6.63
#